data_AF-A0A353EAP3-F1
#
_entry.id   AF-A0A353EAP3-F1
#
_cell.length_a   1.000
_cell.length_b   1.000
_cell.length_c   1.000
_cell.angle_alpha   90.00
_cell.angle_beta   90.00
_cell.angle_gamma   90.00
#
_symmetry.space_group_name_H-M   'P 1'
#
loop_
_entity.id
_entity.type
_entity.pdbx_description
1 polymer ?
#
loop_
_entity_poly.entity_id
_entity_poly.type
_entity_poly.pdbx_seq_one_letter_code
_entity_poly.pdbx_strand_id
1 'polypeptide(L)'
;KGEFDSLRRFQVYAIDERKADSDWDIFTEQLCIVDHVNTKKKIIHFIFDMNIDGIIAFDDLSDRFREGDAILLRLAKYSSKQGTRYKALTASKTNQLPPETLLTTFSDEVRVSNGMGFTEDDIFIPPPLIEAHKVKDGSTVTGKAILNYNSKKSTWGWKAISLND
;
A
#
# COMPACT_ATOMS: atom_id res chain seq x y z
N LYS A 1 22.48 26.64 8.31
CA LYS A 1 22.34 27.31 9.64
C LYS A 1 21.30 28.42 9.54
N GLY A 2 20.57 28.71 10.62
CA GLY A 2 19.56 29.77 10.64
C GLY A 2 18.91 29.94 12.00
N GLU A 3 18.11 30.99 12.16
CA GLU A 3 17.32 31.27 13.36
C GLU A 3 15.98 31.95 13.01
N PHE A 4 15.04 31.97 13.94
CA PHE A 4 13.79 32.72 13.77
C PHE A 4 13.99 34.18 14.19
N ASP A 5 13.53 35.13 13.38
CA ASP A 5 13.49 36.53 13.78
C ASP A 5 12.33 36.83 14.76
N SER A 6 12.26 38.06 15.25
CA SER A 6 11.20 38.52 16.17
C SER A 6 9.78 38.45 15.58
N LEU A 7 9.65 38.27 14.26
CA LEU A 7 8.39 38.09 13.54
C LEU A 7 8.13 36.62 13.19
N ARG A 8 8.89 35.68 13.78
CA ARG A 8 8.82 34.23 13.55
C ARG A 8 9.07 33.80 12.10
N ARG A 9 9.83 34.57 11.34
CA ARG A 9 10.31 34.15 10.01
C ARG A 9 11.66 33.46 10.18
N PHE A 10 11.84 32.32 9.53
CA PHE A 10 13.12 31.61 9.58
C PHE A 10 14.13 32.26 8.63
N GLN A 11 15.25 32.75 9.17
CA GLN A 11 16.34 33.36 8.44
C GLN A 11 17.42 32.33 8.16
N VAL A 12 17.75 32.11 6.90
CA VAL A 12 18.78 31.15 6.47
C VAL A 12 20.10 31.88 6.30
N TYR A 13 21.12 31.47 7.07
CA TYR A 13 22.46 32.08 7.04
C TYR A 13 23.46 31.33 6.18
N ALA A 14 23.29 30.02 6.05
CA ALA A 14 24.16 29.18 5.24
C ALA A 14 23.40 27.94 4.77
N ILE A 15 23.58 27.61 3.49
CA ILE A 15 23.19 26.36 2.87
C ILE A 15 24.50 25.72 2.41
N ASP A 16 24.85 24.59 3.01
CA ASP A 16 26.04 23.83 2.64
C ASP A 16 25.59 22.52 2.01
N GLU A 17 26.30 22.10 0.97
CA GLU A 17 26.10 20.77 0.39
C GLU A 17 26.57 19.72 1.40
N ARG A 18 25.69 18.78 1.72
CA ARG A 18 26.06 17.65 2.57
C ARG A 18 26.52 16.50 1.68
N LYS A 19 27.76 16.06 1.90
CA LYS A 19 28.24 14.79 1.33
C LYS A 19 27.44 13.65 1.94
N ALA A 20 26.62 13.00 1.13
CA ALA A 20 25.86 11.82 1.47
C ALA A 20 26.14 10.74 0.42
N ASP A 21 26.15 9.47 0.84
CA ASP A 21 26.43 8.34 -0.04
C ASP A 21 25.22 8.00 -0.95
N SER A 22 24.03 8.49 -0.59
CA SER A 22 22.80 8.27 -1.35
C SER A 22 21.82 9.42 -1.22
N ASP A 23 21.06 9.68 -2.28
CA ASP A 23 19.91 10.58 -2.23
C ASP A 23 18.89 10.12 -1.18
N TRP A 24 18.25 11.08 -0.51
CA TRP A 24 17.19 10.85 0.47
C TRP A 24 17.60 10.00 1.69
N ASP A 25 18.89 9.87 1.96
CA ASP A 25 19.48 9.18 3.14
C ASP A 25 18.86 9.60 4.50
N ILE A 26 18.33 10.83 4.61
CA ILE A 26 17.63 11.33 5.82
C ILE A 26 16.26 10.67 6.09
N PHE A 27 15.66 10.02 5.09
CA PHE A 27 14.36 9.35 5.20
C PHE A 27 14.55 7.86 5.45
N THR A 28 13.94 7.31 6.48
CA THR A 28 14.00 5.85 6.73
C THR A 28 13.16 5.09 5.70
N GLU A 29 13.71 4.00 5.15
CA GLU A 29 12.95 3.07 4.32
C GLU A 29 11.84 2.38 5.11
N GLN A 30 10.66 2.31 4.51
CA GLN A 30 9.47 1.70 5.04
C GLN A 30 9.08 0.51 4.17
N LEU A 31 8.84 -0.64 4.80
CA LEU A 31 8.30 -1.81 4.12
C LEU A 31 6.79 -1.62 3.94
N CYS A 32 6.38 -1.46 2.69
CA CYS A 32 4.99 -1.26 2.29
C CYS A 32 4.53 -2.44 1.42
N ILE A 33 3.23 -2.49 1.12
CA ILE A 33 2.65 -3.44 0.18
C ILE A 33 1.96 -2.71 -0.97
N VAL A 34 2.00 -3.31 -2.16
CA VAL A 34 1.22 -2.84 -3.30
C VAL A 34 -0.20 -3.39 -3.19
N ASP A 35 -1.17 -2.54 -2.87
CA ASP A 35 -2.55 -2.97 -2.64
C ASP A 35 -3.40 -2.96 -3.91
N HIS A 36 -3.04 -2.11 -4.88
CA HIS A 36 -3.74 -2.04 -6.15
C HIS A 36 -2.82 -1.65 -7.31
N VAL A 37 -3.00 -2.31 -8.46
CA VAL A 37 -2.29 -1.96 -9.70
C VAL A 37 -3.29 -1.44 -10.74
N ASN A 38 -3.21 -0.15 -11.07
CA ASN A 38 -4.09 0.47 -12.05
C ASN A 38 -3.37 0.67 -13.39
N THR A 39 -3.47 -0.34 -14.26
CA THR A 39 -2.82 -0.34 -15.57
C THR A 39 -3.32 0.78 -16.50
N LYS A 40 -4.61 1.15 -16.39
CA LYS A 40 -5.21 2.24 -17.19
C LYS A 40 -4.64 3.60 -16.81
N LYS A 41 -4.48 3.87 -15.51
CA LYS A 41 -3.91 5.11 -14.99
C LYS A 41 -2.37 5.10 -14.95
N LYS A 42 -1.75 3.94 -15.19
CA LYS A 42 -0.30 3.72 -15.05
C LYS A 42 0.23 4.11 -13.67
N ILE A 43 -0.49 3.71 -12.63
CA ILE A 43 -0.08 3.93 -11.24
C ILE A 43 -0.24 2.64 -10.44
N ILE A 44 0.58 2.48 -9.41
CA ILE A 44 0.31 1.56 -8.30
C ILE A 44 -0.17 2.35 -7.09
N HIS A 45 -0.99 1.71 -6.26
CA HIS A 45 -1.28 2.14 -4.91
C HIS A 45 -0.40 1.33 -3.94
N PHE A 46 0.02 1.98 -2.86
CA PHE A 46 0.74 1.34 -1.78
C PHE A 46 0.10 1.66 -0.43
N ILE A 47 0.30 0.76 0.52
CA ILE A 47 -0.11 0.92 1.91
C ILE A 47 1.06 0.56 2.82
N PHE A 48 1.34 1.43 3.79
CA PHE A 48 2.21 1.16 4.93
C PHE A 48 1.40 0.82 6.18
N ASP A 49 0.31 1.57 6.42
CA ASP A 49 -0.67 1.31 7.47
C ASP A 49 -2.02 1.99 7.12
N MET A 50 -2.98 1.95 8.05
CA MET A 50 -4.32 2.55 7.86
C MET A 50 -4.35 4.09 7.73
N ASN A 51 -3.24 4.77 7.97
CA ASN A 51 -3.09 6.23 7.93
C ASN A 51 -2.07 6.69 6.87
N ILE A 52 -1.26 5.78 6.35
CA ILE A 52 -0.16 6.04 5.42
C ILE A 52 -0.34 5.15 4.19
N ASP A 53 -0.94 5.75 3.17
CA ASP A 53 -1.11 5.21 1.83
C ASP A 53 -0.71 6.25 0.77
N GLY A 54 -0.57 5.80 -0.46
CA GLY A 54 -0.32 6.70 -1.58
C GLY A 54 -0.30 6.02 -2.93
N ILE A 55 0.17 6.77 -3.93
CA ILE A 55 0.32 6.28 -5.31
C ILE A 55 1.74 6.52 -5.81
N ILE A 56 2.17 5.67 -6.73
CA ILE A 56 3.43 5.81 -7.46
C ILE A 56 3.12 5.62 -8.96
N ALA A 57 3.58 6.53 -9.81
CA ALA A 57 3.42 6.38 -11.25
C ALA A 57 4.36 5.30 -11.78
N PHE A 58 3.96 4.59 -12.83
CA PHE A 58 4.81 3.57 -13.45
C PHE A 58 6.13 4.14 -13.96
N ASP A 59 6.13 5.40 -14.39
CA ASP A 59 7.33 6.09 -14.87
C ASP A 59 8.32 6.39 -13.73
N ASP A 60 7.88 6.37 -12.47
CA ASP A 60 8.71 6.54 -11.27
C ASP A 60 9.20 5.19 -10.70
N LEU A 61 8.90 4.07 -11.35
CA LEU A 61 9.27 2.72 -10.90
C LEU A 61 10.39 2.13 -11.79
N SER A 62 11.42 1.57 -11.16
CA SER A 62 12.45 0.76 -11.85
C SER A 62 11.94 -0.63 -12.23
N ASP A 63 10.94 -1.14 -11.52
CA ASP A 63 10.48 -2.52 -11.58
C ASP A 63 8.96 -2.63 -11.78
N ARG A 64 8.51 -3.81 -12.21
CA ARG A 64 7.09 -4.14 -12.23
C ARG A 64 6.63 -4.75 -10.90
N PHE A 65 5.47 -4.28 -10.45
CA PHE A 65 4.82 -4.74 -9.23
C PHE A 65 3.47 -5.39 -9.54
N ARG A 66 3.07 -6.32 -8.68
CA ARG A 66 1.75 -6.96 -8.65
C ARG A 66 1.08 -6.65 -7.31
N GLU A 67 -0.24 -6.80 -7.25
CA GLU A 67 -0.95 -6.73 -5.96
C GLU A 67 -0.37 -7.78 -5.01
N GLY A 68 -0.05 -7.37 -3.78
CA GLY A 68 0.60 -8.20 -2.77
C GLY A 68 2.13 -8.17 -2.78
N ASP A 69 2.78 -7.56 -3.79
CA ASP A 69 4.24 -7.41 -3.79
C ASP A 69 4.67 -6.47 -2.66
N ALA A 70 5.74 -6.86 -1.95
CA ALA A 70 6.42 -6.01 -0.99
C ALA A 70 7.29 -4.95 -1.70
N ILE A 71 7.30 -3.73 -1.17
CA ILE A 71 8.01 -2.60 -1.74
C ILE A 71 8.65 -1.76 -0.64
N LEU A 72 9.93 -1.41 -0.79
CA LEU A 72 10.63 -0.50 0.11
C LEU A 72 10.51 0.92 -0.41
N LEU A 73 9.99 1.81 0.44
CA LEU A 73 9.73 3.22 0.10
C LEU A 73 10.39 4.15 1.11
N ARG A 74 11.01 5.24 0.63
CA ARG A 74 11.24 6.43 1.46
C ARG A 74 10.08 7.40 1.23
N LEU A 75 9.40 7.80 2.29
CA LEU A 75 8.17 8.59 2.20
C LEU A 75 8.37 10.03 2.68
N ALA A 76 7.98 11.00 1.86
CA ALA A 76 7.86 12.40 2.24
C ALA A 76 6.42 12.75 2.60
N LYS A 77 6.22 13.29 3.80
CA LYS A 77 4.93 13.83 4.26
C LYS A 77 4.73 15.25 3.72
N TYR A 78 3.55 15.53 3.16
CA TYR A 78 3.17 16.88 2.73
C TYR A 78 1.70 17.18 3.03
N SER A 79 1.37 18.48 3.13
CA SER A 79 0.02 18.94 3.36
C SER A 79 -0.69 19.24 2.04
N SER A 80 -1.92 18.76 1.91
CA SER A 80 -2.81 19.04 0.78
C SER A 80 -4.11 19.68 1.27
N LYS A 81 -4.95 20.18 0.35
CA LYS A 81 -6.31 20.65 0.67
C LYS A 81 -7.18 19.60 1.37
N GLN A 82 -6.85 18.32 1.20
CA GLN A 82 -7.57 17.18 1.78
C GLN A 82 -6.87 16.61 3.03
N GLY A 83 -5.90 17.33 3.59
CA GLY A 83 -5.13 16.89 4.76
C GLY A 83 -3.75 16.34 4.40
N THR A 84 -3.20 15.53 5.31
CA THR A 84 -1.87 14.93 5.19
C THR A 84 -1.85 13.91 4.04
N ARG A 85 -0.80 13.96 3.22
CA ARG A 85 -0.52 13.00 2.15
C ARG A 85 0.94 12.58 2.18
N TYR A 86 1.25 11.47 1.51
CA TYR A 86 2.60 10.91 1.42
C TYR A 86 2.99 10.72 -0.04
N LYS A 87 4.24 11.06 -0.34
CA LYS A 87 4.86 10.86 -1.66
C LYS A 87 6.04 9.91 -1.50
N ALA A 88 6.12 8.90 -2.36
CA ALA A 88 7.32 8.07 -2.48
C ALA A 88 8.46 8.87 -3.13
N LEU A 89 9.60 8.91 -2.46
CA LEU A 89 10.84 9.51 -2.95
C LEU A 89 11.71 8.46 -3.66
N THR A 90 11.66 7.22 -3.16
CA THR A 90 12.32 6.06 -3.75
C THR A 90 11.35 4.88 -3.71
N ALA A 91 11.54 3.94 -4.61
CA ALA A 91 10.74 2.73 -4.71
C ALA A 91 11.59 1.56 -5.20
N SER A 92 11.75 0.55 -4.36
CA SER A 92 12.59 -0.61 -4.65
C SER A 92 11.85 -1.91 -4.35
N LYS A 93 11.94 -2.87 -5.28
CA LYS A 93 11.38 -4.21 -5.06
C LYS A 93 12.14 -4.94 -3.96
N THR A 94 11.44 -5.71 -3.13
CA THR A 94 12.04 -6.48 -2.04
C THR A 94 11.39 -7.84 -1.89
N ASN A 95 12.14 -8.79 -1.32
CA ASN A 95 11.64 -10.12 -0.94
C ASN A 95 11.35 -10.20 0.58
N GLN A 96 11.43 -9.08 1.29
CA GLN A 96 11.02 -9.02 2.69
C GLN A 96 9.52 -9.33 2.81
N LEU A 97 9.16 -10.16 3.78
CA LEU A 97 7.78 -10.49 4.08
C LEU A 97 7.10 -9.28 4.75
N PRO A 98 5.98 -8.76 4.19
CA PRO A 98 5.18 -7.75 4.87
C PRO A 98 4.65 -8.26 6.21
N PRO A 99 4.42 -7.37 7.19
CA PRO A 99 3.78 -7.74 8.44
C PRO A 99 2.35 -8.27 8.23
N GLU A 100 1.87 -9.10 9.15
CA GLU A 100 0.52 -9.68 9.11
C GLU A 100 -0.59 -8.62 9.12
N THR A 101 -0.29 -7.41 9.60
CA THR A 101 -1.21 -6.26 9.56
C THR A 101 -1.48 -5.73 8.15
N LEU A 102 -0.63 -6.09 7.17
CA LEU A 102 -0.77 -5.69 5.75
C LEU A 102 -1.07 -6.87 4.84
N LEU A 103 -0.55 -8.06 5.16
CA LEU A 103 -0.71 -9.29 4.39
C LEU A 103 -0.92 -10.46 5.34
N THR A 104 -2.10 -11.05 5.32
CA THR A 104 -2.46 -12.19 6.15
C THR A 104 -2.80 -13.43 5.31
N THR A 105 -2.75 -14.60 5.93
CA THR A 105 -3.29 -15.86 5.39
C THR A 105 -4.61 -16.18 6.07
N PHE A 106 -5.54 -16.78 5.34
CA PHE A 106 -6.85 -17.16 5.87
C PHE A 106 -7.26 -18.56 5.40
N SER A 107 -8.19 -19.18 6.12
CA SER A 107 -8.71 -20.53 5.86
C SER A 107 -10.16 -20.63 6.35
N ASP A 108 -11.09 -20.08 5.59
CA ASP A 108 -12.46 -19.86 6.05
C ASP A 108 -13.50 -20.39 5.06
N GLU A 109 -14.70 -20.63 5.57
CA GLU A 109 -15.88 -20.84 4.73
C GLU A 109 -16.27 -19.54 4.02
N VAL A 110 -16.60 -19.64 2.73
CA VAL A 110 -16.95 -18.50 1.87
C VAL A 110 -18.43 -18.51 1.58
N ARG A 111 -19.09 -17.39 1.90
CA ARG A 111 -20.41 -17.08 1.36
C ARG A 111 -20.28 -16.39 0.00
N VAL A 112 -20.85 -17.00 -1.04
CA VAL A 112 -20.81 -16.47 -2.41
C VAL A 112 -22.14 -15.80 -2.76
N SER A 113 -22.09 -14.53 -3.13
CA SER A 113 -23.26 -13.75 -3.54
C SER A 113 -22.90 -12.77 -4.67
N ASN A 114 -23.72 -12.74 -5.72
CA ASN A 114 -23.50 -11.87 -6.89
C ASN A 114 -22.09 -11.99 -7.50
N GLY A 115 -21.57 -13.21 -7.56
CA GLY A 115 -20.22 -13.50 -8.08
C GLY A 115 -19.07 -13.04 -7.17
N MET A 116 -19.35 -12.54 -5.97
CA MET A 116 -18.35 -12.13 -4.98
C MET A 116 -18.38 -13.08 -3.78
N GLY A 117 -17.24 -13.28 -3.12
CA GLY A 117 -17.16 -14.03 -1.86
C GLY A 117 -16.91 -13.13 -0.66
N PHE A 118 -17.42 -13.55 0.49
CA PHE A 118 -17.10 -12.98 1.81
C PHE A 118 -16.91 -14.10 2.83
N THR A 119 -15.86 -14.02 3.63
CA THR A 119 -15.67 -14.91 4.80
C THR A 119 -16.37 -14.34 6.03
N GLU A 120 -16.42 -15.10 7.13
CA GLU A 120 -16.93 -14.63 8.42
C GLU A 120 -16.13 -13.43 8.97
N ASP A 121 -14.80 -13.44 8.75
CA ASP A 121 -13.88 -12.35 9.11
C ASP A 121 -13.86 -11.18 8.10
N ASP A 122 -14.95 -11.01 7.35
CA ASP A 122 -15.15 -9.93 6.38
C ASP A 122 -14.06 -9.82 5.29
N ILE A 123 -13.39 -10.95 4.95
CA ILE A 123 -12.44 -10.99 3.83
C ILE A 123 -13.22 -11.01 2.52
N PHE A 124 -13.08 -9.95 1.73
CA PHE A 124 -13.66 -9.86 0.41
C PHE A 124 -12.86 -10.67 -0.60
N ILE A 125 -13.54 -11.59 -1.30
CA ILE A 125 -12.97 -12.39 -2.39
C ILE A 125 -13.52 -11.85 -3.73
N PRO A 126 -12.67 -11.21 -4.55
CA PRO A 126 -13.10 -10.64 -5.83
C PRO A 126 -13.65 -11.69 -6.81
N PRO A 127 -14.58 -11.31 -7.70
CA PRO A 127 -15.15 -12.22 -8.69
C PRO A 127 -14.14 -12.98 -9.55
N PRO A 128 -13.02 -12.37 -10.00
CA PRO A 128 -12.00 -13.12 -10.74
C PRO A 128 -11.43 -14.32 -9.98
N LEU A 129 -11.27 -14.22 -8.65
CA LEU A 129 -10.78 -15.34 -7.84
C LEU A 129 -11.85 -16.42 -7.64
N ILE A 130 -13.11 -16.02 -7.44
CA ILE A 130 -14.25 -16.94 -7.35
C ILE A 130 -14.38 -17.75 -8.64
N GLU A 131 -14.31 -17.08 -9.80
CA GLU A 131 -14.42 -17.72 -11.11
C GLU A 131 -13.23 -18.64 -11.40
N ALA A 132 -12.00 -18.17 -11.16
CA ALA A 132 -10.78 -18.93 -11.43
C ALA A 132 -10.70 -20.24 -10.64
N HIS A 133 -11.08 -20.22 -9.35
CA HIS A 133 -11.02 -21.39 -8.46
C HIS A 133 -12.36 -22.12 -8.33
N LYS A 134 -13.39 -21.68 -9.09
CA LYS A 134 -14.75 -22.26 -9.07
C LYS A 134 -15.33 -22.38 -7.66
N VAL A 135 -15.08 -21.37 -6.82
CA VAL A 135 -15.52 -21.35 -5.43
C VAL A 135 -17.05 -21.36 -5.38
N LYS A 136 -17.62 -22.28 -4.60
CA LYS A 136 -19.07 -22.37 -4.39
C LYS A 136 -19.44 -21.81 -3.02
N ASP A 137 -20.69 -21.39 -2.88
CA ASP A 137 -21.24 -21.01 -1.58
C ASP A 137 -21.07 -22.15 -0.56
N GLY A 138 -20.59 -21.81 0.63
CA GLY A 138 -20.28 -22.78 1.70
C GLY A 138 -18.96 -23.54 1.51
N SER A 139 -18.12 -23.18 0.52
CA SER A 139 -16.81 -23.82 0.34
C SER A 139 -15.80 -23.23 1.33
N THR A 140 -15.00 -24.08 1.97
CA THR A 140 -13.79 -23.63 2.65
C THR A 140 -12.68 -23.36 1.63
N VAL A 141 -12.07 -22.17 1.70
CA VAL A 141 -10.92 -21.82 0.86
C VAL A 141 -9.76 -21.36 1.72
N THR A 142 -8.54 -21.58 1.25
CA THR A 142 -7.34 -21.01 1.89
C THR A 142 -6.69 -20.01 0.95
N GLY A 143 -6.03 -18.99 1.48
CA GLY A 143 -5.47 -17.96 0.63
C GLY A 143 -4.69 -16.88 1.36
N LYS A 144 -4.37 -15.82 0.61
CA LYS A 144 -3.75 -14.61 1.13
C LYS A 144 -4.66 -13.42 0.91
N ALA A 145 -4.74 -12.55 1.90
CA ALA A 145 -5.48 -11.31 1.84
C ALA A 145 -4.61 -10.13 2.24
N ILE A 146 -4.85 -8.99 1.61
CA ILE A 146 -4.18 -7.73 1.92
C ILE A 146 -5.13 -6.76 2.57
N LEU A 147 -4.58 -5.89 3.41
CA LEU A 147 -5.32 -4.75 3.95
C LEU A 147 -5.75 -3.86 2.78
N ASN A 148 -7.03 -3.48 2.74
CA ASN A 148 -7.60 -2.72 1.64
C ASN A 148 -8.70 -1.78 2.15
N TYR A 149 -8.69 -0.53 1.66
CA TYR A 149 -9.71 0.44 2.02
C TYR A 149 -10.94 0.33 1.10
N ASN A 150 -12.11 0.10 1.70
CA ASN A 150 -13.37 0.13 0.97
C ASN A 150 -13.91 1.57 0.91
N SER A 151 -13.62 2.26 -0.19
CA SER A 151 -14.08 3.64 -0.40
C SER A 151 -15.60 3.82 -0.44
N LYS A 152 -16.38 2.77 -0.72
CA LYS A 152 -17.85 2.84 -0.71
C LYS A 152 -18.43 2.79 0.70
N LYS A 153 -17.81 2.00 1.58
CA LYS A 153 -18.23 1.83 2.98
C LYS A 153 -17.48 2.76 3.95
N SER A 154 -16.42 3.40 3.47
CA SER A 154 -15.48 4.19 4.27
C SER A 154 -14.83 3.40 5.41
N THR A 155 -14.59 2.10 5.19
CA THR A 155 -14.03 1.19 6.19
C THR A 155 -12.83 0.42 5.65
N TRP A 156 -11.90 0.10 6.56
CA TRP A 156 -10.85 -0.87 6.29
C TRP A 156 -11.42 -2.29 6.31
N GLY A 157 -10.83 -3.16 5.50
CA GLY A 157 -11.13 -4.58 5.47
C GLY A 157 -10.05 -5.33 4.73
N TRP A 158 -10.29 -6.62 4.51
CA TRP A 158 -9.34 -7.50 3.84
C TRP A 158 -9.83 -7.82 2.42
N LYS A 159 -8.90 -7.84 1.46
CA LYS A 159 -9.16 -8.26 0.09
C LYS A 159 -8.28 -9.46 -0.23
N ALA A 160 -8.88 -10.60 -0.58
CA ALA A 160 -8.15 -11.76 -1.06
C ALA A 160 -7.45 -11.43 -2.39
N ILE A 161 -6.17 -11.80 -2.48
CA ILE A 161 -5.34 -11.62 -3.69
C ILE A 161 -4.93 -12.96 -4.31
N SER A 162 -5.01 -14.05 -3.54
CA SER A 162 -4.79 -15.41 -4.03
C SER A 162 -5.59 -16.40 -3.21
N LEU A 163 -6.03 -17.47 -3.85
CA LEU A 163 -6.50 -18.68 -3.20
C LEU A 163 -5.49 -19.80 -3.49
N ASN A 164 -5.36 -20.75 -2.59
CA ASN A 164 -4.63 -21.99 -2.82
C ASN A 164 -5.65 -23.09 -3.13
N ASP A 165 -5.28 -23.98 -4.05
CA ASP A 165 -6.05 -25.20 -4.38
C ASP A 165 -5.97 -26.25 -3.26
#